data_AF-A0A930DBI3-F1
#
_entry.id   AF-A0A930DBI3-F1
#
_cell.length_a   1.000
_cell.length_b   1.000
_cell.length_c   1.000
_cell.angle_alpha   90.00
_cell.angle_beta   90.00
_cell.angle_gamma   90.00
#
_symmetry.space_group_name_H-M   'P 1'
#
loop_
_entity.id
_entity.type
_entity.pdbx_description
1 polymer ?
#
loop_
_entity_poly.entity_id
_entity_poly.type
_entity_poly.pdbx_seq_one_letter_code
_entity_poly.pdbx_strand_id
1 'polypeptide(L)'
;IYGFLNRLLIPFGLHHALNSVFWFDVAGINDIGKFWGSAEGGVLGQTGMYMSGFFPVMMFGLPGAALAMYHTAKDARKKAAYGLLLAAALSSFFTGVTEPLEFALMFLAPVLYLIHALLTGISLAVVALLPIRAGFNFSAGLVDWVLSFKAPFAQNPLLLIPIGVVYGAVYYAIFRFVITKFDLKTPGREDDEEEEKKAVLANDDFTAVAAIILEGVGGPENLTSIDNCITRLRLEIKDYTKVDEKKIKSAGVAGVIRPSKTAVQVIIGTKVQFVADEFKKLAKNK
;
A
#
# COMPACT_ATOMS: atom_id res chain seq x y z
N ILE A 1 5.88 14.88 -17.32
CA ILE A 1 4.63 14.21 -17.78
C ILE A 1 4.80 12.70 -17.79
N TYR A 2 5.71 12.15 -18.60
CA TYR A 2 5.94 10.71 -18.70
C TYR A 2 6.08 10.00 -17.35
N GLY A 3 7.02 10.41 -16.48
CA GLY A 3 7.23 9.77 -15.18
C GLY A 3 6.00 9.77 -14.25
N PHE A 4 5.21 10.84 -14.29
CA PHE A 4 3.97 10.94 -13.52
C PHE A 4 2.92 9.92 -13.99
N LEU A 5 2.65 9.88 -15.30
CA LEU A 5 1.69 8.95 -15.88
C LEU A 5 2.17 7.51 -15.80
N ASN A 6 3.48 7.29 -15.95
CA ASN A 6 4.10 5.98 -15.80
C ASN A 6 3.79 5.40 -14.42
N ARG A 7 3.95 6.17 -13.34
CA ARG A 7 3.55 5.71 -12.01
C ARG A 7 2.03 5.55 -11.91
N LEU A 8 1.26 6.59 -12.25
CA LEU A 8 -0.20 6.60 -12.10
C LEU A 8 -0.92 5.42 -12.77
N LEU A 9 -0.34 4.87 -13.85
CA LEU A 9 -0.90 3.77 -14.62
C LEU A 9 -0.47 2.36 -14.17
N ILE A 10 0.40 2.23 -13.16
CA ILE A 10 0.77 0.94 -12.58
C ILE A 10 -0.43 0.12 -12.08
N PRO A 11 -1.44 0.70 -11.40
CA PRO A 11 -2.60 -0.05 -10.88
C PRO A 11 -3.36 -0.81 -11.96
N PHE A 12 -3.26 -0.33 -13.21
CA PHE A 12 -3.97 -0.86 -14.37
C PHE A 12 -3.05 -1.65 -15.31
N GLY A 13 -1.76 -1.78 -14.99
CA GLY A 13 -0.75 -2.37 -15.89
C GLY A 13 -0.45 -1.54 -17.15
N LEU A 14 -1.10 -0.38 -17.33
CA LEU A 14 -1.01 0.43 -18.54
C LEU A 14 0.31 1.22 -18.66
N HIS A 15 1.11 1.25 -17.60
CA HIS A 15 2.45 1.81 -17.63
C HIS A 15 3.38 1.09 -18.64
N HIS A 16 3.16 -0.20 -18.91
CA HIS A 16 3.87 -0.92 -19.96
C HIS A 16 3.59 -0.35 -21.36
N ALA A 17 2.35 0.08 -21.62
CA ALA A 17 2.01 0.72 -22.91
C ALA A 17 2.74 2.06 -23.08
N LEU A 18 2.87 2.84 -22.01
CA LEU A 18 3.73 4.04 -22.03
C LEU A 18 5.20 3.67 -22.26
N ASN A 19 5.71 2.65 -21.59
CA ASN A 19 7.09 2.20 -21.77
C ASN A 19 7.36 1.77 -23.21
N SER A 20 6.42 1.08 -23.86
CA SER A 20 6.51 0.73 -25.28
C SER A 20 6.72 1.94 -26.19
N VAL A 21 6.13 3.09 -25.88
CA VAL A 21 6.27 4.33 -26.65
C VAL A 21 7.62 5.00 -26.42
N PHE A 22 8.06 5.08 -25.15
CA PHE A 22 9.23 5.88 -24.77
C PHE A 22 10.53 5.08 -24.66
N TRP A 23 10.50 3.92 -24.01
CA TRP A 23 11.68 3.08 -23.83
C TRP A 23 11.96 2.23 -25.07
N PHE A 24 10.91 1.81 -25.77
CA PHE A 24 10.99 0.96 -26.95
C PHE A 24 10.56 1.71 -28.22
N ASP A 25 10.50 1.01 -29.35
CA ASP A 25 10.46 1.63 -30.67
C ASP A 25 9.05 1.86 -31.24
N VAL A 26 7.99 1.73 -30.44
CA VAL A 26 6.60 1.85 -30.95
C VAL A 26 6.33 3.21 -31.61
N ALA A 27 7.00 4.28 -31.14
CA ALA A 27 6.88 5.62 -31.69
C ALA A 27 8.20 6.18 -32.25
N GLY A 28 9.19 5.32 -32.54
CA GLY A 28 10.51 5.75 -33.04
C GLY A 28 11.45 6.36 -31.99
N ILE A 29 11.07 6.36 -30.70
CA ILE A 29 11.88 6.91 -29.61
C ILE A 29 13.00 5.93 -29.25
N ASN A 30 12.68 4.71 -28.83
CA ASN A 30 13.63 3.64 -28.51
C ASN A 30 14.76 4.06 -27.57
N ASP A 31 14.41 4.72 -26.45
CA ASP A 31 15.40 5.32 -25.54
C ASP A 31 16.37 4.28 -24.96
N ILE A 32 15.90 3.05 -24.65
CA ILE A 32 16.76 1.94 -24.19
C ILE A 32 17.74 1.54 -25.29
N GLY A 33 17.24 1.20 -26.48
CA GLY A 33 18.07 0.69 -27.57
C GLY A 33 19.16 1.69 -27.98
N LYS A 34 18.77 2.97 -28.09
CA LYS A 34 19.71 4.05 -28.40
C LYS A 34 20.72 4.27 -27.28
N PHE A 35 20.30 4.24 -26.01
CA PHE A 35 21.20 4.47 -24.88
C PHE A 35 22.29 3.41 -24.75
N TRP A 36 21.94 2.15 -25.02
CA TRP A 36 22.87 1.01 -24.94
C TRP A 36 23.65 0.78 -26.26
N GLY A 37 23.37 1.55 -27.31
CA GLY A 37 24.02 1.41 -28.61
C GLY A 37 23.58 0.18 -29.42
N SER A 38 22.46 -0.45 -29.07
CA SER A 38 21.85 -1.52 -29.86
C SER A 38 20.93 -0.99 -30.97
N ALA A 39 20.65 0.32 -30.97
CA ALA A 39 20.01 1.04 -32.06
C ALA A 39 20.75 2.34 -32.37
N GLU A 40 20.70 2.77 -33.63
CA GLU A 40 21.32 4.02 -34.09
C GLU A 40 20.53 5.27 -33.64
N GLY A 41 21.19 6.43 -33.69
CA GLY A 41 20.55 7.73 -33.43
C GLY A 41 20.53 8.16 -31.96
N GLY A 42 21.35 7.54 -31.11
CA GLY A 42 21.60 8.04 -29.76
C GLY A 42 22.35 9.38 -29.78
N VAL A 43 21.99 10.28 -28.86
CA VAL A 43 22.57 11.62 -28.72
C VAL A 43 23.04 11.79 -27.28
N LEU A 44 24.34 12.04 -27.12
CA LEU A 44 24.95 12.26 -25.80
C LEU A 44 24.26 13.42 -25.09
N GLY A 45 23.86 13.19 -23.84
CA GLY A 45 23.15 14.18 -23.06
C GLY A 45 21.69 14.40 -23.46
N GLN A 46 21.09 13.58 -24.32
CA GLN A 46 19.63 13.56 -24.54
C GLN A 46 19.06 12.15 -24.35
N THR A 47 19.67 11.16 -24.98
CA THR A 47 19.27 9.76 -24.86
C THR A 47 19.46 9.26 -23.43
N GLY A 48 18.45 8.57 -22.90
CA GLY A 48 18.33 8.15 -21.52
C GLY A 48 17.44 9.06 -20.65
N MET A 49 16.88 10.14 -21.20
CA MET A 49 16.04 11.07 -20.44
C MET A 49 14.75 10.45 -19.89
N TYR A 50 14.23 9.39 -20.52
CA TYR A 50 13.05 8.65 -20.03
C TYR A 50 13.43 7.56 -19.03
N MET A 51 14.72 7.39 -18.70
CA MET A 51 15.23 6.39 -17.76
C MET A 51 15.88 7.03 -16.52
N SER A 52 16.75 8.01 -16.70
CA SER A 52 17.69 8.46 -15.66
C SER A 52 17.02 8.97 -14.38
N GLY A 53 15.85 9.59 -14.49
CA GLY A 53 15.14 10.12 -13.32
C GLY A 53 14.50 9.07 -12.43
N PHE A 54 14.46 7.81 -12.82
CA PHE A 54 13.98 6.75 -11.94
C PHE A 54 15.01 6.38 -10.86
N PHE A 55 16.31 6.52 -11.10
CA PHE A 55 17.33 6.14 -10.13
C PHE A 55 17.21 6.87 -8.77
N PRO A 56 17.02 8.22 -8.72
CA PRO A 56 16.81 8.90 -7.43
C PRO A 56 15.56 8.42 -6.69
N VAL A 57 14.52 8.02 -7.42
CA VAL A 57 13.26 7.54 -6.83
C VAL A 57 13.45 6.14 -6.26
N MET A 58 13.96 5.21 -7.05
CA MET A 58 14.06 3.79 -6.71
C MET A 58 15.15 3.53 -5.67
N MET A 59 16.29 4.20 -5.79
CA MET A 59 17.43 4.01 -4.90
C MET A 59 17.33 4.81 -3.60
N PHE A 60 16.57 5.91 -3.56
CA PHE A 60 16.57 6.80 -2.39
C PHE A 60 15.18 7.27 -1.97
N GLY A 61 14.34 7.68 -2.92
CA GLY A 61 12.99 8.14 -2.64
C GLY A 61 12.14 7.09 -1.90
N LEU A 62 11.98 5.90 -2.50
CA LEU A 62 11.18 4.81 -1.92
C LEU A 62 11.77 4.28 -0.60
N PRO A 63 13.10 4.08 -0.45
CA PRO A 63 13.71 3.84 0.85
C PRO A 63 13.43 4.94 1.89
N GLY A 64 13.46 6.21 1.50
CA GLY A 64 13.10 7.34 2.37
C GLY A 64 11.63 7.31 2.79
N ALA A 65 10.72 6.97 1.87
CA ALA A 65 9.31 6.74 2.16
C ALA A 65 9.10 5.55 3.11
N ALA A 66 9.80 4.43 2.90
CA ALA A 66 9.74 3.27 3.78
C ALA A 66 10.22 3.61 5.20
N LEU A 67 11.30 4.40 5.32
CA LEU A 67 11.79 4.89 6.60
C LEU A 67 10.76 5.81 7.29
N ALA A 68 10.10 6.70 6.54
CA ALA A 68 9.04 7.54 7.07
C ALA A 68 7.87 6.71 7.61
N MET A 69 7.40 5.72 6.83
CA MET A 69 6.34 4.80 7.24
C MET A 69 6.72 4.06 8.52
N TYR A 70 7.95 3.52 8.60
CA TYR A 70 8.46 2.83 9.77
C TYR A 70 8.50 3.73 11.02
N HIS A 71 8.99 4.97 10.88
CA HIS A 71 9.02 5.93 11.99
C HIS A 71 7.65 6.39 12.45
N THR A 72 6.63 6.24 11.60
CA THR A 72 5.24 6.54 11.94
C THR A 72 4.44 5.31 12.35
N ALA A 73 4.97 4.10 12.26
CA ALA A 73 4.26 2.90 12.70
C ALA A 73 3.97 2.93 14.21
N LYS A 74 2.85 2.33 14.63
CA LYS A 74 2.51 2.15 16.04
C LYS A 74 3.57 1.29 16.72
N ASP A 75 3.92 1.61 17.97
CA ASP A 75 4.99 0.90 18.70
C ASP A 75 4.75 -0.61 18.78
N ALA A 76 3.49 -1.02 18.99
CA ALA A 76 3.09 -2.43 19.02
C ALA A 76 3.32 -3.18 17.68
N ARG A 77 3.30 -2.47 16.55
CA ARG A 77 3.42 -3.03 15.20
C ARG A 77 4.76 -2.77 14.53
N LYS A 78 5.62 -1.98 15.17
CA LYS A 78 6.89 -1.50 14.61
C LYS A 78 7.81 -2.63 14.16
N LYS A 79 7.86 -3.74 14.91
CA LYS A 79 8.64 -4.94 14.54
C LYS A 79 8.11 -5.63 13.27
N ALA A 80 6.78 -5.74 13.14
CA ALA A 80 6.15 -6.32 11.94
C ALA A 80 6.33 -5.40 10.72
N ALA A 81 6.09 -4.10 10.90
CA ALA A 81 6.28 -3.10 9.86
C ALA A 81 7.74 -3.03 9.37
N TYR A 82 8.71 -3.17 10.28
CA TYR A 82 10.13 -3.15 9.95
C TYR A 82 10.50 -4.18 8.88
N GLY A 83 10.10 -5.44 9.05
CA GLY A 83 10.46 -6.50 8.11
C GLY A 83 9.92 -6.26 6.70
N LEU A 84 8.64 -5.87 6.60
CA LEU A 84 7.99 -5.56 5.33
C LEU A 84 8.62 -4.35 4.65
N LEU A 85 8.77 -3.23 5.37
CA LEU A 85 9.28 -1.97 4.82
C LEU A 85 10.76 -2.07 4.44
N LEU A 86 11.58 -2.78 5.22
CA LEU A 86 12.97 -3.01 4.88
C LEU A 86 13.10 -3.87 3.62
N ALA A 87 12.35 -4.97 3.51
CA ALA A 87 12.38 -5.82 2.33
C ALA A 87 11.97 -5.05 1.07
N ALA A 88 10.90 -4.25 1.15
CA ALA A 88 10.45 -3.40 0.05
C ALA A 88 11.49 -2.31 -0.32
N ALA A 89 12.12 -1.67 0.67
CA ALA A 89 13.16 -0.67 0.44
C ALA A 89 14.41 -1.29 -0.20
N LEU A 90 14.85 -2.47 0.26
CA LEU A 90 16.00 -3.19 -0.31
C LEU A 90 15.70 -3.68 -1.73
N SER A 91 14.50 -4.19 -1.98
CA SER A 91 14.04 -4.56 -3.33
C SER A 91 14.12 -3.35 -4.27
N SER A 92 13.51 -2.22 -3.88
CA SER A 92 13.55 -0.99 -4.67
C SER A 92 14.97 -0.49 -4.89
N PHE A 93 15.79 -0.46 -3.84
CA PHE A 93 17.17 0.01 -3.94
C PHE A 93 18.03 -0.87 -4.84
N PHE A 94 17.97 -2.19 -4.65
CA PHE A 94 18.90 -3.10 -5.28
C PHE A 94 18.51 -3.41 -6.73
N THR A 95 17.23 -3.76 -6.94
CA THR A 95 16.73 -4.22 -8.25
C THR A 95 15.87 -3.18 -8.96
N GLY A 96 15.40 -2.14 -8.26
CA GLY A 96 14.45 -1.18 -8.83
C GLY A 96 13.00 -1.69 -8.84
N VAL A 97 12.71 -2.82 -8.20
CA VAL A 97 11.33 -3.37 -8.07
C VAL A 97 10.61 -2.61 -6.95
N THR A 98 9.55 -1.91 -7.31
CA THR A 98 8.87 -0.91 -6.46
C THR A 98 7.49 -1.37 -5.96
N GLU A 99 6.95 -2.41 -6.60
CA GLU A 99 5.62 -2.96 -6.38
C GLU A 99 5.31 -3.30 -4.91
N PRO A 100 6.24 -3.92 -4.14
CA PRO A 100 5.95 -4.25 -2.74
C PRO A 100 5.57 -3.02 -1.89
N LEU A 101 6.15 -1.85 -2.18
CA LEU A 101 5.85 -0.61 -1.45
C LEU A 101 4.69 0.15 -2.13
N GLU A 102 4.71 0.26 -3.46
CA GLU A 102 3.69 0.99 -4.22
C GLU A 102 2.30 0.37 -4.05
N PHE A 103 2.18 -0.95 -3.96
CA PHE A 103 0.90 -1.61 -3.73
C PHE A 103 0.36 -1.31 -2.33
N ALA A 104 1.22 -1.28 -1.31
CA ALA A 104 0.80 -0.86 0.03
C ALA A 104 0.28 0.58 0.02
N LEU A 105 0.94 1.50 -0.69
CA LEU A 105 0.47 2.88 -0.83
C LEU A 105 -0.86 2.97 -1.58
N MET A 106 -1.01 2.24 -2.68
CA MET A 106 -2.22 2.28 -3.50
C MET A 106 -3.47 1.85 -2.72
N PHE A 107 -3.36 0.83 -1.87
CA PHE A 107 -4.52 0.30 -1.14
C PHE A 107 -4.74 0.96 0.21
N LEU A 108 -3.67 1.30 0.94
CA LEU A 108 -3.79 1.83 2.31
C LEU A 108 -3.73 3.36 2.37
N ALA A 109 -3.05 4.01 1.43
CA ALA A 109 -2.85 5.47 1.42
C ALA A 109 -2.76 6.06 0.00
N PRO A 110 -3.85 6.07 -0.79
CA PRO A 110 -3.84 6.51 -2.20
C PRO A 110 -3.28 7.92 -2.41
N VAL A 111 -3.41 8.80 -1.42
CA VAL A 111 -2.84 10.17 -1.46
C VAL A 111 -1.31 10.13 -1.53
N LEU A 112 -0.65 9.26 -0.75
CA LEU A 112 0.81 9.09 -0.80
C LEU A 112 1.24 8.48 -2.12
N TYR A 113 0.41 7.63 -2.72
CA TYR A 113 0.66 7.08 -4.04
C TYR A 113 0.65 8.18 -5.13
N LEU A 114 -0.33 9.09 -5.09
CA LEU A 114 -0.38 10.24 -5.99
C LEU A 114 0.83 11.16 -5.81
N ILE A 115 1.23 11.42 -4.57
CA ILE A 115 2.44 12.20 -4.25
C ILE A 115 3.68 11.51 -4.82
N HIS A 116 3.82 10.20 -4.64
CA HIS A 116 4.91 9.41 -5.23
C HIS A 116 4.94 9.52 -6.76
N ALA A 117 3.79 9.44 -7.42
CA ALA A 117 3.71 9.62 -8.87
C ALA A 117 4.18 11.02 -9.28
N LEU A 118 3.75 12.06 -8.57
CA LEU A 118 4.14 13.45 -8.84
C LEU A 118 5.66 13.66 -8.64
N LEU A 119 6.19 13.19 -7.51
CA LEU A 119 7.61 13.23 -7.23
C LEU A 119 8.41 12.43 -8.27
N THR A 120 7.90 11.31 -8.77
CA THR A 120 8.58 10.58 -9.86
C THR A 120 8.64 11.44 -11.13
N GLY A 121 7.54 12.10 -11.50
CA GLY A 121 7.52 13.04 -12.62
C GLY A 121 8.51 14.20 -12.48
N ILE A 122 8.64 14.76 -11.26
CA ILE A 122 9.61 15.82 -10.94
C ILE A 122 11.04 15.31 -11.05
N SER A 123 11.34 14.11 -10.53
CA SER A 123 12.67 13.51 -10.61
C SER A 123 13.13 13.37 -12.06
N LEU A 124 12.26 12.84 -12.93
CA LEU A 124 12.55 12.72 -14.36
C LEU A 124 12.78 14.07 -15.02
N ALA A 125 11.95 15.08 -14.72
CA ALA A 125 12.16 16.42 -15.25
C ALA A 125 13.51 17.01 -14.81
N VAL A 126 13.83 16.96 -13.51
CA VAL A 126 15.07 17.52 -12.96
C VAL A 126 16.30 16.82 -13.52
N VAL A 127 16.33 15.48 -13.52
CA VAL A 127 17.48 14.73 -14.01
C VAL A 127 17.66 14.92 -15.53
N ALA A 128 16.57 14.98 -16.29
CA ALA A 128 16.63 15.25 -17.73
C ALA A 128 17.20 16.66 -18.05
N LEU A 129 17.01 17.65 -17.17
CA LEU A 129 17.56 19.00 -17.37
C LEU A 129 19.05 19.12 -17.02
N LEU A 130 19.56 18.24 -16.15
CA LEU A 130 20.96 18.22 -15.74
C LEU A 130 21.81 17.41 -16.73
N PRO A 131 23.15 17.57 -16.77
CA PRO A 131 24.04 16.78 -17.62
C PRO A 131 24.28 15.37 -17.03
N ILE A 132 23.20 14.63 -16.77
CA ILE A 132 23.19 13.34 -16.06
C ILE A 132 22.36 12.33 -16.82
N ARG A 133 22.99 11.29 -17.36
CA ARG A 133 22.38 10.19 -18.12
C ARG A 133 22.85 8.86 -17.53
N ALA A 134 21.89 8.09 -17.05
CA ALA A 134 22.00 6.68 -16.71
C ALA A 134 20.80 5.93 -17.29
N GLY A 135 21.00 4.68 -17.67
CA GLY A 135 19.97 3.82 -18.25
C GLY A 135 19.94 2.46 -17.59
N PHE A 136 18.91 1.71 -17.91
CA PHE A 136 18.66 0.39 -17.35
C PHE A 136 18.17 -0.59 -18.41
N ASN A 137 18.22 -1.88 -18.10
CA ASN A 137 17.59 -2.94 -18.89
C ASN A 137 16.44 -3.63 -18.15
N PHE A 138 16.42 -3.56 -16.82
CA PHE A 138 15.36 -4.14 -16.00
C PHE A 138 14.55 -3.05 -15.29
N SER A 139 15.19 -2.30 -14.38
CA SER A 139 14.58 -1.16 -13.69
C SER A 139 15.66 -0.18 -13.23
N ALA A 140 15.39 0.77 -12.34
CA ALA A 140 16.37 1.78 -11.93
C ALA A 140 17.04 1.48 -10.58
N GLY A 141 17.41 0.21 -10.35
CA GLY A 141 18.09 -0.22 -9.13
C GLY A 141 19.60 0.01 -9.15
N LEU A 142 20.26 -0.29 -8.02
CA LEU A 142 21.72 -0.23 -7.88
C LEU A 142 22.43 -1.03 -8.96
N VAL A 143 21.92 -2.22 -9.29
CA VAL A 143 22.53 -3.09 -10.31
C VAL A 143 22.56 -2.39 -11.66
N ASP A 144 21.41 -1.90 -12.13
CA ASP A 144 21.33 -1.15 -13.39
C ASP A 144 22.18 0.13 -13.35
N TRP A 145 22.25 0.82 -12.21
CA TRP A 145 23.07 2.02 -12.06
C TRP A 145 24.55 1.70 -12.27
N VAL A 146 25.06 0.63 -11.66
CA VAL A 146 26.44 0.17 -11.84
C VAL A 146 26.70 -0.24 -13.29
N LEU A 147 25.78 -0.97 -13.92
CA LEU A 147 25.91 -1.39 -15.31
C LEU A 147 25.90 -0.20 -16.27
N SER A 148 25.13 0.85 -15.95
CA SER A 148 25.01 2.06 -16.77
C SER A 148 26.33 2.79 -16.96
N PHE A 149 27.34 2.63 -16.10
CA PHE A 149 28.65 3.29 -16.28
C PHE A 149 29.36 2.89 -17.57
N LYS A 150 29.03 1.72 -18.13
CA LYS A 150 29.62 1.20 -19.36
C LYS A 150 28.78 1.50 -20.60
N ALA A 151 27.64 2.17 -20.45
CA ALA A 151 26.76 2.47 -21.58
C ALA A 151 27.35 3.59 -22.47
N PRO A 152 27.22 3.49 -23.81
CA PRO A 152 27.79 4.48 -24.74
C PRO A 152 27.34 5.92 -24.51
N PHE A 153 26.10 6.12 -24.04
CA PHE A 153 25.51 7.43 -23.84
C PHE A 153 25.37 7.83 -22.36
N ALA A 154 26.05 7.12 -21.46
CA ALA A 154 26.11 7.51 -20.06
C ALA A 154 26.82 8.86 -19.88
N GLN A 155 26.30 9.69 -18.98
CA GLN A 155 26.85 11.01 -18.69
C GLN A 155 26.76 11.28 -17.19
N ASN A 156 27.90 11.49 -16.53
CA ASN A 156 27.97 11.81 -15.10
C ASN A 156 27.04 10.99 -14.16
N PRO A 157 26.92 9.65 -14.29
CA PRO A 157 25.99 8.85 -13.50
C PRO A 157 26.25 8.93 -11.98
N LEU A 158 27.46 9.31 -11.56
CA LEU A 158 27.81 9.55 -10.14
C LEU A 158 27.00 10.68 -9.49
N LEU A 159 26.58 11.69 -10.27
CA LEU A 159 25.79 12.81 -9.74
C LEU A 159 24.37 12.39 -9.32
N LEU A 160 23.94 11.17 -9.67
CA LEU A 160 22.68 10.61 -9.17
C LEU A 160 22.73 10.31 -7.67
N ILE A 161 23.91 10.09 -7.07
CA ILE A 161 24.04 9.84 -5.63
C ILE A 161 23.64 11.06 -4.80
N PRO A 162 24.25 12.26 -4.95
CA PRO A 162 23.85 13.42 -4.18
C PRO A 162 22.40 13.85 -4.45
N ILE A 163 21.94 13.78 -5.71
CA ILE A 163 20.53 14.04 -6.06
C ILE A 163 19.62 13.05 -5.34
N GLY A 164 19.98 11.77 -5.39
CA GLY A 164 19.28 10.69 -4.72
C GLY A 164 19.15 10.93 -3.22
N VAL A 165 20.25 11.24 -2.53
CA VAL A 165 20.22 11.54 -1.08
C VAL A 165 19.26 12.69 -0.76
N VAL A 166 19.32 13.79 -1.53
CA VAL A 166 18.37 14.91 -1.39
C VAL A 166 16.94 14.42 -1.64
N TYR A 167 16.72 13.61 -2.66
CA TYR A 167 15.41 13.05 -2.99
C TYR A 167 14.86 12.14 -1.89
N GLY A 168 15.71 11.30 -1.29
CA GLY A 168 15.36 10.46 -0.16
C GLY A 168 14.94 11.28 1.05
N ALA A 169 15.64 12.37 1.34
CA ALA A 169 15.25 13.32 2.40
C ALA A 169 13.91 14.00 2.11
N VAL A 170 13.69 14.44 0.86
CA VAL A 170 12.41 15.03 0.41
C VAL A 170 11.26 14.04 0.55
N TYR A 171 11.44 12.79 0.09
CA TYR A 171 10.47 11.72 0.27
C TYR A 171 10.16 11.49 1.75
N TYR A 172 11.20 11.33 2.57
CA TYR A 172 11.04 11.11 4.00
C TYR A 172 10.23 12.24 4.66
N ALA A 173 10.60 13.50 4.40
CA ALA A 173 9.95 14.65 5.00
C ALA A 173 8.49 14.77 4.58
N ILE A 174 8.21 14.67 3.28
CA ILE A 174 6.84 14.78 2.74
C ILE A 174 5.98 13.62 3.25
N PHE A 175 6.46 12.38 3.15
CA PHE A 175 5.70 11.22 3.60
C PHE A 175 5.41 11.31 5.09
N ARG A 176 6.42 11.58 5.92
CA ARG A 176 6.24 11.68 7.37
C ARG A 176 5.27 12.79 7.75
N PHE A 177 5.34 13.94 7.07
CA PHE A 177 4.42 15.05 7.29
C PHE A 177 2.98 14.65 6.91
N VAL A 178 2.76 14.13 5.71
CA VAL A 178 1.43 13.78 5.22
C VAL A 178 0.81 12.64 6.04
N ILE A 179 1.60 11.62 6.40
CA ILE A 179 1.14 10.51 7.24
C ILE A 179 0.65 11.02 8.60
N THR A 180 1.44 11.86 9.27
CA THR A 180 1.08 12.35 10.61
C THR A 180 0.00 13.41 10.59
N LYS A 181 -0.03 14.27 9.55
CA LYS A 181 -1.02 15.35 9.41
C LYS A 181 -2.42 14.83 9.12
N PHE A 182 -2.54 13.76 8.33
CA PHE A 182 -3.83 13.22 7.88
C PHE A 182 -4.16 11.85 8.49
N ASP A 183 -3.39 11.39 9.48
CA ASP A 183 -3.52 10.07 10.11
C ASP A 183 -3.65 8.90 9.10
N LEU A 184 -2.78 8.90 8.09
CA LEU A 184 -2.86 7.86 7.05
C LEU A 184 -2.47 6.48 7.61
N LYS A 185 -3.23 5.46 7.21
CA LYS A 185 -3.10 4.07 7.70
C LYS A 185 -2.03 3.29 6.95
N THR A 186 -0.80 3.81 6.87
CA THR A 186 0.33 3.10 6.24
C THR A 186 0.67 1.80 6.98
N PRO A 187 1.49 0.89 6.40
CA PRO A 187 1.88 -0.35 7.07
C PRO A 187 2.37 -0.13 8.51
N GLY A 188 1.76 -0.82 9.47
CA GLY A 188 2.01 -0.65 10.91
C GLY A 188 1.19 0.46 11.58
N ARG A 189 0.28 1.14 10.87
CA ARG A 189 -0.66 2.14 11.39
C ARG A 189 -2.13 1.73 11.20
N GLU A 190 -2.38 0.50 10.77
CA GLU A 190 -3.73 -0.06 10.64
C GLU A 190 -4.47 -0.02 11.99
N ASP A 191 -5.80 0.06 11.92
CA ASP A 191 -6.62 -0.04 13.11
C ASP A 191 -6.49 -1.44 13.72
N ASP A 192 -6.54 -1.54 15.06
CA ASP A 192 -6.06 -2.71 15.77
C ASP A 192 -6.99 -3.93 15.62
N GLU A 193 -6.70 -4.82 14.66
CA GLU A 193 -7.25 -6.18 14.67
C GLU A 193 -6.72 -7.03 15.85
N GLU A 194 -5.67 -6.57 16.55
CA GLU A 194 -5.11 -7.25 17.72
C GLU A 194 -5.97 -7.10 18.98
N GLU A 195 -6.72 -6.00 19.13
CA GLU A 195 -7.72 -5.89 20.20
C GLU A 195 -8.82 -6.94 20.02
N GLU A 196 -9.19 -7.25 18.77
CA GLU A 196 -10.17 -8.30 18.48
C GLU A 196 -9.66 -9.72 18.76
N LYS A 197 -8.36 -9.98 18.57
CA LYS A 197 -7.75 -11.28 18.90
C LYS A 197 -7.48 -11.43 20.40
N LYS A 198 -7.31 -10.32 21.13
CA LYS A 198 -7.21 -10.26 22.59
C LYS A 198 -8.58 -10.15 23.27
N ALA A 199 -9.65 -9.95 22.51
CA ALA A 199 -11.01 -9.97 23.01
C ALA A 199 -11.27 -11.33 23.67
N VAL A 200 -11.35 -11.33 25.00
CA VAL A 200 -11.82 -12.47 25.76
C VAL A 200 -13.24 -12.15 26.15
N LEU A 201 -14.17 -12.98 25.68
CA LEU A 201 -15.57 -12.90 26.11
C LEU A 201 -15.61 -13.00 27.63
N ALA A 202 -16.17 -11.98 28.29
CA ALA A 202 -16.23 -11.92 29.74
C ALA A 202 -17.17 -12.97 30.35
N ASN A 203 -18.06 -13.54 29.54
CA ASN A 203 -19.06 -14.54 29.94
C ASN A 203 -18.90 -15.83 29.10
N ASP A 204 -18.92 -16.99 29.76
CA ASP A 204 -18.89 -18.30 29.12
C ASP A 204 -20.28 -18.89 28.85
N ASP A 205 -21.35 -18.18 29.23
CA ASP A 205 -22.72 -18.47 28.81
C ASP A 205 -22.98 -17.97 27.39
N PHE A 206 -22.59 -18.79 26.41
CA PHE A 206 -22.70 -18.48 24.99
C PHE A 206 -24.15 -18.31 24.53
N THR A 207 -25.11 -19.00 25.15
CA THR A 207 -26.53 -18.89 24.81
C THR A 207 -27.07 -17.54 25.26
N ALA A 208 -26.73 -17.08 26.47
CA ALA A 208 -27.09 -15.74 26.94
C ALA A 208 -26.47 -14.63 26.07
N VAL A 209 -25.19 -14.77 25.73
CA VAL A 209 -24.50 -13.84 24.82
C VAL A 209 -25.21 -13.80 23.46
N ALA A 210 -25.49 -14.97 22.87
CA ALA A 210 -26.20 -15.05 21.60
C ALA A 210 -27.59 -14.41 21.65
N ALA A 211 -28.34 -14.60 22.73
CA ALA A 211 -29.67 -14.00 22.92
C ALA A 211 -29.61 -12.47 22.97
N ILE A 212 -28.65 -11.90 23.72
CA ILE A 212 -28.45 -10.44 23.81
C ILE A 212 -28.08 -9.86 22.45
N ILE A 213 -27.19 -10.53 21.71
CA ILE A 213 -26.79 -10.10 20.36
C ILE A 213 -28.01 -10.15 19.42
N LEU A 214 -28.82 -11.21 19.49
CA LEU A 214 -29.98 -11.42 18.62
C LEU A 214 -31.05 -10.33 18.84
N GLU A 215 -31.32 -9.99 20.11
CA GLU A 215 -32.17 -8.87 20.47
C GLU A 215 -31.59 -7.55 19.95
N GLY A 216 -30.29 -7.34 20.15
CA GLY A 216 -29.58 -6.13 19.74
C GLY A 216 -29.52 -5.92 18.22
N VAL A 217 -29.63 -6.96 17.40
CA VAL A 217 -29.75 -6.81 15.93
C VAL A 217 -31.19 -6.67 15.45
N GLY A 218 -32.18 -6.61 16.35
CA GLY A 218 -33.58 -6.42 16.00
C GLY A 218 -34.33 -7.73 15.70
N GLY A 219 -33.86 -8.86 16.22
CA GLY A 219 -34.56 -10.15 16.17
C GLY A 219 -34.27 -11.02 14.93
N PRO A 220 -34.73 -12.28 14.93
CA PRO A 220 -34.54 -13.22 13.82
C PRO A 220 -35.09 -12.71 12.49
N GLU A 221 -36.20 -11.99 12.52
CA GLU A 221 -36.86 -11.42 11.35
C GLU A 221 -36.00 -10.39 10.62
N ASN A 222 -35.07 -9.76 11.34
CA ASN A 222 -34.16 -8.79 10.76
C ASN A 222 -32.92 -9.43 10.11
N LEU A 223 -32.67 -10.73 10.30
CA LEU A 223 -31.52 -11.43 9.74
C LEU A 223 -31.81 -11.97 8.34
N THR A 224 -30.78 -11.96 7.49
CA THR A 224 -30.77 -12.62 6.18
C THR A 224 -29.69 -13.69 6.07
N SER A 225 -28.53 -13.50 6.74
CA SER A 225 -27.48 -14.52 6.82
C SER A 225 -26.72 -14.44 8.14
N ILE A 226 -26.20 -15.59 8.59
CA ILE A 226 -25.42 -15.74 9.82
C ILE A 226 -24.16 -16.54 9.48
N ASP A 227 -23.00 -15.91 9.62
CA ASP A 227 -21.70 -16.53 9.40
C ASP A 227 -20.71 -16.10 10.51
N ASN A 228 -19.55 -16.73 10.59
CA ASN A 228 -18.50 -16.32 11.52
C ASN A 228 -17.10 -16.57 10.95
N CYS A 229 -16.16 -15.69 11.30
CA CYS A 229 -14.73 -15.93 11.08
C CYS A 229 -14.06 -16.41 12.38
N ILE A 230 -12.76 -16.16 12.54
CA ILE A 230 -11.98 -16.60 13.71
C ILE A 230 -12.33 -15.82 14.98
N THR A 231 -12.72 -14.55 14.85
CA THR A 231 -12.98 -13.66 16.01
C THR A 231 -14.30 -12.89 15.93
N ARG A 232 -15.02 -12.94 14.80
CA ARG A 232 -16.22 -12.11 14.58
C ARG A 232 -17.41 -12.93 14.12
N LEU A 233 -18.57 -12.63 14.69
CA LEU A 233 -19.87 -13.04 14.16
C LEU A 233 -20.27 -12.04 13.07
N ARG A 234 -20.62 -12.54 11.89
CA ARG A 234 -20.97 -11.76 10.69
C ARG A 234 -22.45 -11.98 10.39
N LEU A 235 -23.19 -10.88 10.38
CA LEU A 235 -24.64 -10.88 10.21
C LEU A 235 -25.00 -9.99 9.04
N GLU A 236 -25.76 -10.54 8.08
CA GLU A 236 -26.49 -9.71 7.13
C GLU A 236 -27.90 -9.45 7.67
N ILE A 237 -28.35 -8.20 7.57
CA ILE A 237 -29.60 -7.71 8.13
C ILE A 237 -30.44 -6.95 7.09
N LYS A 238 -31.75 -6.87 7.33
CA LYS A 238 -32.71 -6.18 6.46
C LYS A 238 -32.82 -4.68 6.78
N ASP A 239 -32.87 -4.35 8.07
CA ASP A 239 -33.11 -3.01 8.57
C ASP A 239 -32.02 -2.59 9.56
N TYR A 240 -31.21 -1.62 9.12
CA TYR A 240 -30.10 -1.09 9.89
C TYR A 240 -30.54 -0.24 11.09
N THR A 241 -31.76 0.29 11.10
CA THR A 241 -32.24 1.17 12.17
C THR A 241 -32.61 0.43 13.44
N LYS A 242 -32.85 -0.88 13.34
CA LYS A 242 -33.18 -1.77 14.47
C LYS A 242 -31.97 -2.25 15.26
N VAL A 243 -30.76 -1.90 14.84
CA VAL A 243 -29.53 -2.35 15.50
C VAL A 243 -29.19 -1.44 16.68
N ASP A 244 -29.20 -2.01 17.88
CA ASP A 244 -28.79 -1.38 19.12
C ASP A 244 -27.38 -1.84 19.53
N GLU A 245 -26.38 -1.04 19.20
CA GLU A 245 -24.98 -1.31 19.54
C GLU A 245 -24.72 -1.32 21.05
N LYS A 246 -25.46 -0.54 21.84
CA LYS A 246 -25.29 -0.52 23.30
C LYS A 246 -25.75 -1.84 23.89
N LYS A 247 -26.89 -2.37 23.41
CA LYS A 247 -27.38 -3.69 23.80
C LYS A 247 -26.38 -4.77 23.40
N ILE A 248 -25.88 -4.77 22.17
CA ILE A 248 -24.89 -5.76 21.71
C ILE A 248 -23.62 -5.71 22.58
N LYS A 249 -23.10 -4.51 22.87
CA LYS A 249 -21.91 -4.33 23.73
C LYS A 249 -22.13 -4.82 25.16
N SER A 250 -23.36 -4.78 25.68
CA SER A 250 -23.69 -5.30 27.01
C SER A 250 -23.49 -6.81 27.14
N ALA A 251 -23.40 -7.56 26.02
CA ALA A 251 -23.08 -8.98 26.00
C ALA A 251 -21.60 -9.29 26.32
N GLY A 252 -20.77 -8.29 26.62
CA GLY A 252 -19.35 -8.47 26.94
C GLY A 252 -18.47 -8.73 25.71
N VAL A 253 -18.93 -8.28 24.54
CA VAL A 253 -18.18 -8.33 23.27
C VAL A 253 -17.21 -7.16 23.19
N ALA A 254 -16.09 -7.32 22.48
CA ALA A 254 -15.07 -6.29 22.38
C ALA A 254 -15.50 -5.10 21.49
N GLY A 255 -16.45 -5.31 20.59
CA GLY A 255 -16.96 -4.23 19.76
C GLY A 255 -17.96 -4.67 18.70
N VAL A 256 -18.48 -3.67 17.99
CA VAL A 256 -19.43 -3.84 16.89
C VAL A 256 -18.96 -2.97 15.74
N ILE A 257 -18.88 -3.54 14.55
CA ILE A 257 -18.50 -2.85 13.30
C ILE A 257 -19.68 -2.97 12.33
N ARG A 258 -19.94 -1.89 11.59
CA ARG A 258 -21.01 -1.83 10.58
C ARG A 258 -20.42 -1.47 9.21
N PRO A 259 -19.88 -2.44 8.45
CA PRO A 259 -19.21 -2.16 7.18
C PRO A 259 -20.15 -1.56 6.12
N SER A 260 -21.44 -1.84 6.22
CA SER A 260 -22.47 -1.33 5.31
C SER A 260 -23.80 -1.20 6.05
N LYS A 261 -24.85 -0.72 5.36
CA LYS A 261 -26.22 -0.70 5.90
C LYS A 261 -26.82 -2.11 6.07
N THR A 262 -26.29 -3.13 5.38
CA THR A 262 -26.81 -4.50 5.47
C THR A 262 -25.93 -5.41 6.31
N ALA A 263 -24.71 -5.00 6.66
CA ALA A 263 -23.76 -5.86 7.36
C ALA A 263 -23.48 -5.35 8.78
N VAL A 264 -23.55 -6.27 9.76
CA VAL A 264 -23.12 -6.07 11.14
C VAL A 264 -22.09 -7.14 11.50
N GLN A 265 -20.97 -6.72 12.08
CA GLN A 265 -19.95 -7.62 12.63
C GLN A 265 -19.82 -7.39 14.12
N VAL A 266 -19.86 -8.47 14.91
CA VAL A 266 -19.70 -8.42 16.36
C VAL A 266 -18.39 -9.11 16.72
N ILE A 267 -17.52 -8.41 17.44
CA ILE A 267 -16.18 -8.88 17.80
C ILE A 267 -16.27 -9.66 19.12
N ILE A 268 -16.23 -10.97 19.02
CA ILE A 268 -16.42 -11.90 20.15
C ILE A 268 -15.06 -12.45 20.64
N GLY A 269 -14.08 -12.56 19.75
CA GLY A 269 -12.81 -13.21 20.01
C GLY A 269 -12.83 -14.71 19.68
N THR A 270 -11.86 -15.46 20.18
CA THR A 270 -11.62 -16.86 19.77
C THR A 270 -12.75 -17.83 20.11
N LYS A 271 -13.70 -17.43 20.97
CA LYS A 271 -14.90 -18.21 21.34
C LYS A 271 -16.09 -17.99 20.40
N VAL A 272 -15.92 -17.24 19.31
CA VAL A 272 -17.00 -16.89 18.36
C VAL A 272 -17.77 -18.10 17.83
N GLN A 273 -17.10 -19.24 17.59
CA GLN A 273 -17.75 -20.43 17.06
C GLN A 273 -18.89 -20.91 17.98
N PHE A 274 -18.65 -20.95 19.29
CA PHE A 274 -19.64 -21.39 20.27
C PHE A 274 -20.85 -20.43 20.32
N VAL A 275 -20.59 -19.13 20.25
CA VAL A 275 -21.67 -18.13 20.21
C VAL A 275 -22.46 -18.23 18.90
N ALA A 276 -21.79 -18.43 17.77
CA ALA A 276 -22.44 -18.56 16.46
C ALA A 276 -23.37 -19.79 16.40
N ASP A 277 -22.96 -20.90 17.00
CA ASP A 277 -23.76 -22.13 17.05
C ASP A 277 -25.05 -21.93 17.87
N GLU A 278 -24.95 -21.30 19.04
CA GLU A 278 -26.12 -20.94 19.86
C GLU A 278 -27.01 -19.90 19.17
N PHE A 279 -26.40 -18.90 18.54
CA PHE A 279 -27.12 -17.86 17.79
C PHE A 279 -27.94 -18.44 16.65
N LYS A 280 -27.38 -19.39 15.89
CA LYS A 280 -28.09 -20.09 14.80
C LYS A 280 -29.27 -20.93 15.33
N LYS A 281 -29.15 -21.52 16.53
CA LYS A 281 -30.27 -22.25 17.16
C LYS A 281 -31.40 -21.29 17.53
N LEU A 282 -31.05 -20.17 18.18
CA LEU A 282 -32.04 -19.15 18.60
C LEU A 282 -32.74 -18.50 17.41
N ALA A 283 -32.01 -18.22 16.33
CA ALA A 283 -32.58 -17.62 15.12
C ALA A 283 -33.52 -18.57 14.33
N LYS A 284 -33.43 -19.89 14.55
CA LYS A 284 -34.30 -20.89 13.90
C LYS A 284 -35.51 -21.31 14.74
N ASN A 285 -35.49 -21.08 16.05
CA ASN A 285 -36.50 -21.60 16.99
C ASN A 285 -37.78 -20.75 17.10
N LYS A 286 -38.08 -19.92 16.10
CA LYS A 286 -39.36 -19.21 15.91
C LYS A 286 -39.65 -19.04 14.43
#